data_AF-A0A7U9E333-F1
#
_entry.id   AF-A0A7U9E333-F1
#
_cell.length_a   1.000
_cell.length_b   1.000
_cell.length_c   1.000
_cell.angle_alpha   90.00
_cell.angle_beta   90.00
_cell.angle_gamma   90.00
#
_symmetry.space_group_name_H-M   'P 1'
#
loop_
_entity.id
_entity.type
_entity.pdbx_description
1 polymer ?
#
loop_
_entity_poly.entity_id
_entity_poly.type
_entity_poly.pdbx_seq_one_letter_code
_entity_poly.pdbx_strand_id
1 'polypeptide(L)'
;MRLRQCRRGGEAGNSDERLHNVAAWREAPFYTEAERAALALAEAATRLQDGAPGVTDEIWQEVNAHFTEEQIGALDLEIALTNFFNRINRTIKEPAGKTWD
;
A
#
# COMPACT_ATOMS: atom_id res chain seq x y z
N MET A 1 1.97 -0.85 7.43
CA MET A 1 3.26 -0.65 6.75
C MET A 1 4.40 -0.60 7.77
N ARG A 2 4.91 -1.77 8.18
CA ARG A 2 6.12 -1.85 9.01
C ARG A 2 7.29 -1.38 8.14
N LEU A 3 8.06 -0.39 8.60
CA LEU A 3 9.24 0.21 7.93
C LEU A 3 10.33 -0.79 7.48
N ARG A 4 10.17 -2.10 7.72
CA ARG A 4 11.11 -3.15 7.30
C ARG A 4 10.79 -3.80 5.95
N GLN A 5 9.56 -3.69 5.42
CA GLN A 5 9.22 -4.30 4.12
C GLN A 5 9.63 -3.43 2.91
N CYS A 6 9.70 -2.10 3.04
CA CYS A 6 10.17 -1.22 1.96
C CYS A 6 11.66 -1.38 1.62
N ARG A 7 12.46 -2.05 2.46
CA ARG A 7 13.91 -2.21 2.25
C ARG A 7 14.28 -3.46 1.43
N ARG A 8 13.32 -4.30 1.03
CA ARG A 8 13.60 -5.57 0.34
C ARG A 8 13.43 -5.54 -1.18
N GLY A 9 13.01 -4.42 -1.79
CA GLY A 9 12.88 -4.32 -3.24
C GLY A 9 13.35 -2.95 -3.74
N GLY A 10 14.50 -2.91 -4.41
CA GLY A 10 14.98 -1.74 -5.12
C GLY A 10 16.30 -1.20 -4.58
N GLU A 11 17.26 -1.04 -5.50
CA GLU A 11 18.60 -0.52 -5.34
C GLU A 11 18.69 0.64 -4.33
N ALA A 12 19.68 0.57 -3.43
CA ALA A 12 19.81 1.38 -2.22
C ALA A 12 19.88 2.92 -2.40
N GLY A 13 19.79 3.43 -3.64
CA GLY A 13 19.70 4.86 -3.94
C GLY A 13 18.29 5.37 -4.22
N ASN A 14 17.36 4.53 -4.73
CA ASN A 14 16.00 4.94 -5.11
C ASN A 14 14.95 4.64 -4.02
N SER A 15 15.27 3.81 -3.03
CA SER A 15 14.30 3.34 -2.03
C SER A 15 13.76 4.47 -1.15
N ASP A 16 14.62 5.40 -0.70
CA ASP A 16 14.22 6.50 0.17
C ASP A 16 13.37 7.53 -0.59
N GLU A 17 13.75 7.91 -1.82
CA GLU A 17 12.97 8.85 -2.63
C GLU A 17 11.60 8.28 -2.98
N ARG A 18 11.52 6.99 -3.34
CA ARG A 18 10.26 6.29 -3.57
C ARG A 18 9.39 6.29 -2.32
N LEU A 19 9.96 6.03 -1.15
CA LEU A 19 9.21 6.00 0.10
C LEU A 19 8.62 7.38 0.45
N HIS A 20 9.38 8.46 0.26
CA HIS A 20 8.91 9.82 0.54
C HIS A 20 7.78 10.26 -0.41
N ASN A 21 7.78 9.76 -1.64
CA ASN A 21 6.82 10.13 -2.68
C ASN A 21 5.61 9.20 -2.79
N VAL A 22 5.53 8.13 -1.99
CA VAL A 22 4.42 7.16 -2.09
C VAL A 22 3.05 7.80 -1.82
N ALA A 23 3.00 8.89 -1.04
CA ALA A 23 1.76 9.64 -0.82
C ALA A 23 1.28 10.37 -2.10
N ALA A 24 2.18 10.66 -3.04
CA ALA A 24 1.91 11.31 -4.31
C ALA A 24 2.13 10.35 -5.49
N TRP A 25 1.91 9.05 -5.28
CA TRP A 25 2.28 7.99 -6.24
C TRP A 25 1.71 8.16 -7.65
N ARG A 26 0.52 8.79 -7.78
CA ARG A 26 -0.10 9.05 -9.09
C ARG A 26 0.76 9.96 -9.96
N GLU A 27 1.44 10.92 -9.34
CA GLU A 27 2.26 11.93 -10.01
C GLU A 27 3.75 11.53 -10.09
N ALA A 28 4.19 10.60 -9.24
CA ALA A 28 5.58 10.15 -9.17
C ALA A 28 5.97 9.34 -10.43
N PRO A 29 7.04 9.70 -11.17
CA PRO A 29 7.33 9.14 -12.50
C PRO A 29 7.98 7.74 -12.48
N PHE A 30 8.41 7.25 -11.31
CA PHE A 30 9.23 6.05 -11.17
C PHE A 30 8.47 4.78 -10.76
N TYR A 31 7.15 4.84 -10.60
CA TYR A 31 6.33 3.64 -10.40
C TYR A 31 5.95 3.03 -11.75
N THR A 32 6.18 1.73 -11.86
CA THR A 32 5.73 0.91 -13.00
C THR A 32 4.20 0.78 -13.01
N GLU A 33 3.61 0.39 -14.14
CA GLU A 33 2.16 0.17 -14.23
C GLU A 33 1.66 -0.88 -13.22
N ALA A 34 2.40 -1.97 -13.02
CA ALA A 34 2.09 -2.96 -11.99
C ALA A 34 2.07 -2.36 -10.58
N GLU A 35 3.06 -1.52 -10.25
CA GLU A 35 3.10 -0.85 -8.94
C GLU A 35 1.96 0.15 -8.77
N ARG A 36 1.60 0.88 -9.83
CA ARG A 36 0.45 1.79 -9.84
C ARG A 36 -0.86 1.04 -9.63
N ALA A 37 -1.03 -0.13 -10.26
CA ALA A 37 -2.19 -0.98 -10.08
C ALA A 37 -2.32 -1.46 -8.61
N ALA A 38 -1.21 -1.92 -8.01
CA ALA A 38 -1.20 -2.31 -6.61
C ALA A 38 -1.47 -1.15 -5.65
N LEU A 39 -0.95 0.05 -5.94
CA LEU A 39 -1.20 1.26 -5.13
C LEU A 39 -2.64 1.74 -5.27
N ALA A 40 -3.24 1.64 -6.47
CA ALA A 40 -4.65 1.93 -6.70
C ALA A 40 -5.56 0.99 -5.89
N LEU A 41 -5.28 -0.31 -5.92
CA LEU A 41 -5.98 -1.32 -5.11
C LEU A 41 -5.87 -0.98 -3.62
N ALA A 42 -4.67 -0.71 -3.12
CA ALA A 42 -4.42 -0.39 -1.72
C ALA A 42 -5.15 0.89 -1.25
N GLU A 43 -5.16 1.94 -2.08
CA GLU A 43 -5.87 3.19 -1.80
C GLU A 43 -7.39 2.95 -1.73
N ALA A 44 -7.95 2.28 -2.73
CA ALA A 44 -9.36 1.98 -2.84
C ALA A 44 -9.88 1.09 -1.69
N ALA A 45 -9.13 0.04 -1.33
CA ALA A 45 -9.48 -0.86 -0.24
C ALA A 45 -9.32 -0.22 1.16
N THR A 46 -8.56 0.87 1.29
CA THR A 46 -8.30 1.54 2.57
C THR A 46 -9.28 2.68 2.87
N ARG A 47 -9.75 3.39 1.84
CA ARG A 47 -10.61 4.58 1.97
C ARG A 47 -12.10 4.24 2.11
N LEU A 48 -12.45 3.20 2.87
CA LEU A 48 -13.86 2.79 3.01
C LEU A 48 -14.70 3.80 3.81
N GLN A 49 -14.07 4.50 4.77
CA GLN A 49 -14.74 5.41 5.70
C GLN A 49 -15.11 6.79 5.12
N ASP A 50 -14.54 7.21 3.99
CA ASP A 50 -14.77 8.54 3.41
C ASP A 50 -15.82 8.55 2.29
N GLY A 51 -16.50 7.41 2.06
CA GLY A 51 -17.51 7.26 1.03
C GLY A 51 -16.95 7.07 -0.38
N ALA A 52 -15.65 6.81 -0.53
CA ALA A 52 -15.07 6.41 -1.81
C ALA A 52 -15.79 5.16 -2.37
N PRO A 53 -15.83 4.99 -3.71
CA PRO A 53 -16.51 3.87 -4.35
C PRO A 53 -15.91 2.49 -4.02
N GLY A 54 -14.76 2.44 -3.33
CA GLY A 54 -14.04 1.21 -3.03
C GLY A 54 -13.30 0.69 -4.25
N VAL A 55 -13.08 -0.63 -4.29
CA VAL A 55 -12.44 -1.32 -5.42
C VAL A 55 -13.46 -1.45 -6.54
N THR A 56 -13.30 -0.66 -7.60
CA THR A 56 -14.17 -0.71 -8.79
C THR A 56 -13.72 -1.80 -9.75
N ASP A 57 -14.57 -2.14 -10.73
CA ASP A 57 -14.25 -3.12 -11.76
C ASP A 57 -13.00 -2.70 -12.56
N GLU A 58 -12.79 -1.40 -12.80
CA GLU A 58 -11.61 -0.90 -13.49
C GLU A 58 -10.32 -1.15 -12.69
N ILE A 59 -10.36 -0.91 -11.37
CA ILE A 59 -9.21 -1.19 -10.48
C ILE A 59 -8.95 -2.70 -10.44
N TRP A 60 -10.02 -3.50 -10.38
CA TRP A 60 -9.91 -4.95 -10.36
C TRP A 60 -9.33 -5.51 -11.67
N GLN A 61 -9.77 -5.00 -12.82
CA GLN A 61 -9.23 -5.37 -14.13
C GLN A 61 -7.76 -5.00 -14.26
N GLU A 62 -7.39 -3.80 -13.82
CA GLU A 62 -6.00 -3.34 -13.91
C GLU A 62 -5.06 -4.20 -13.05
N VAL A 63 -5.42 -4.53 -11.81
CA VAL A 63 -4.55 -5.39 -10.99
C VAL A 63 -4.44 -6.82 -11.56
N ASN A 64 -5.52 -7.37 -12.13
CA ASN A 64 -5.49 -8.68 -12.80
C ASN A 64 -4.63 -8.69 -14.08
N ALA A 65 -4.40 -7.54 -14.71
CA ALA A 65 -3.53 -7.44 -15.87
C ALA A 65 -2.04 -7.62 -15.50
N HIS A 66 -1.65 -7.36 -14.25
CA HIS A 66 -0.25 -7.35 -13.81
C HIS A 66 0.11 -8.46 -12.83
N PHE A 67 -0.87 -9.02 -12.12
CA PHE A 67 -0.64 -9.97 -11.02
C PHE A 67 -1.46 -11.24 -11.18
N THR A 68 -0.91 -12.37 -10.71
CA THR A 68 -1.66 -13.62 -10.57
C THR A 68 -2.64 -13.54 -9.40
N GLU A 69 -3.63 -14.42 -9.38
CA GLU A 69 -4.59 -14.53 -8.27
C GLU A 69 -3.89 -14.72 -6.91
N GLU A 70 -2.85 -15.54 -6.85
CA GLU A 70 -2.04 -15.74 -5.63
C GLU A 70 -1.35 -14.44 -5.18
N GLN A 71 -0.81 -13.67 -6.13
CA GLN A 71 -0.16 -12.38 -5.85
C GLN A 71 -1.18 -11.34 -5.38
N ILE A 72 -2.37 -11.29 -6.00
CA ILE A 72 -3.45 -10.40 -5.59
C ILE A 72 -3.93 -10.76 -4.17
N GLY A 73 -4.10 -12.06 -3.88
CA GLY A 73 -4.44 -12.52 -2.53
C GLY A 73 -3.40 -12.12 -1.48
N ALA A 74 -2.11 -12.13 -1.84
CA ALA A 74 -1.04 -11.63 -0.97
C ALA A 74 -1.12 -10.10 -0.77
N LEU A 75 -1.43 -9.33 -1.82
CA LEU A 75 -1.64 -7.88 -1.72
C LEU A 75 -2.83 -7.56 -0.78
N ASP A 76 -3.96 -8.22 -0.99
CA ASP A 76 -5.17 -8.03 -0.17
C ASP A 76 -4.90 -8.32 1.30
N LEU A 77 -4.18 -9.42 1.59
CA LEU A 77 -3.82 -9.78 2.95
C LEU A 77 -2.94 -8.71 3.62
N GLU A 78 -1.92 -8.20 2.92
CA GLU A 78 -1.04 -7.16 3.47
C GLU A 78 -1.78 -5.82 3.67
N ILE A 79 -2.67 -5.46 2.74
CA ILE A 79 -3.55 -4.28 2.86
C ILE A 79 -4.44 -4.43 4.09
N ALA A 80 -5.10 -5.58 4.24
CA ALA A 80 -6.00 -5.87 5.36
C ALA A 80 -5.27 -5.86 6.70
N LEU A 81 -4.11 -6.53 6.81
CA LEU A 81 -3.30 -6.56 8.02
C LEU A 81 -2.79 -5.18 8.41
N THR A 82 -2.31 -4.39 7.44
CA THR A 82 -1.91 -3.00 7.69
C THR A 82 -3.09 -2.18 8.21
N ASN A 83 -4.26 -2.30 7.59
CA ASN A 83 -5.48 -1.62 8.00
C ASN A 83 -5.97 -2.03 9.40
N PHE A 84 -5.82 -3.30 9.76
CA PHE A 84 -6.13 -3.84 11.09
C PHE A 84 -5.23 -3.21 12.17
N PHE A 85 -3.91 -3.22 11.98
CA PHE A 85 -2.99 -2.62 12.94
C PHE A 85 -3.17 -1.10 13.05
N ASN A 86 -3.44 -0.41 11.93
CA ASN A 86 -3.73 1.03 11.97
C ASN A 86 -4.95 1.35 12.86
N ARG A 87 -5.99 0.51 12.83
CA ARG A 87 -7.18 0.67 13.67
C ARG A 87 -6.87 0.44 15.15
N ILE A 88 -6.11 -0.60 15.49
CA ILE A 88 -5.67 -0.85 16.88
C ILE A 88 -4.79 0.30 17.39
N ASN A 89 -3.75 0.68 16.65
CA ASN A 89 -2.83 1.73 17.07
C ASN A 89 -3.56 3.06 17.29
N ARG A 90 -4.58 3.34 16.47
CA ARG A 90 -5.41 4.53 16.62
C ARG A 90 -6.23 4.53 17.90
N THR A 91 -6.81 3.40 18.33
CA THR A 91 -7.64 3.35 19.54
C THR A 91 -6.82 3.52 20.82
N ILE A 92 -5.59 2.99 20.83
CA ILE A 92 -4.69 3.10 21.99
C ILE A 92 -3.79 4.35 21.96
N LYS A 93 -3.88 5.17 20.91
CA LYS A 93 -3.03 6.36 20.69
C LYS A 93 -1.53 6.01 20.73
N GLU A 94 -1.14 4.92 20.06
CA GLU A 94 0.26 4.49 20.03
C GLU A 94 1.15 5.59 19.44
N PRO A 95 2.24 6.01 20.11
CA PRO A 95 3.15 7.03 19.59
C PRO A 95 3.90 6.50 18.35
N ALA A 96 4.00 7.33 17.31
CA ALA A 96 4.85 7.02 16.18
C ALA A 96 6.34 6.97 16.58
N GLY A 97 7.13 6.12 15.92
CA GLY A 97 8.57 6.05 16.13
C GLY A 97 9.03 5.33 17.40
N LYS A 98 8.10 4.77 18.19
CA LYS A 98 8.47 3.94 19.33
C LYS A 98 9.13 2.66 18.84
N THR A 99 10.40 2.48 19.18
CA THR A 99 11.10 1.20 19.00
C THR A 99 10.67 0.27 20.13
N TRP A 100 10.36 -0.97 19.79
CA TRP A 100 10.21 -2.02 20.79
C TRP A 100 11.63 -2.35 21.27
N ASP A 101 11.94 -2.03 22.52
CA ASP A 101 13.18 -2.44 23.19
C ASP A 101 13.22 -3.97 23.38
#